data_AF-A0A924TJK0-F1
#
_entry.id   AF-A0A924TJK0-F1
#
_cell.length_a   1.000
_cell.length_b   1.000
_cell.length_c   1.000
_cell.angle_alpha   90.00
_cell.angle_beta   90.00
_cell.angle_gamma   90.00
#
_symmetry.space_group_name_H-M   'P 1'
#
loop_
_entity.id
_entity.type
_entity.pdbx_description
1 polymer ?
#
loop_
_entity_poly.entity_id
_entity_poly.type
_entity_poly.pdbx_seq_one_letter_code
_entity_poly.pdbx_strand_id
1 'polypeptide(L)' 'MAFHMLQHDRVGAQTLGLALQAAASNVGHCQRCHTFTEAPVCKTCLDTSRDARLLCVVESPA' A
#
# COMPACT_ATOMS: atom_id res chain seq x y z
N MET A 1 -20.84 -7.96 -0.03
CA MET A 1 -19.87 -7.86 -1.14
C MET A 1 -19.54 -9.22 -1.77
N ALA A 2 -19.11 -10.22 -0.99
CA ALA A 2 -18.75 -11.54 -1.54
C ALA A 2 -19.87 -12.21 -2.37
N PHE A 3 -21.11 -12.27 -1.86
CA PHE A 3 -22.24 -12.85 -2.61
C PHE A 3 -22.58 -12.09 -3.90
N HIS A 4 -22.47 -10.76 -3.90
CA HIS A 4 -22.69 -9.94 -5.09
C HIS A 4 -21.65 -10.27 -6.17
N MET A 5 -20.37 -10.36 -5.81
CA MET A 5 -19.30 -10.74 -6.73
C MET A 5 -19.52 -12.15 -7.30
N LEU A 6 -19.93 -13.12 -6.48
CA LEU A 6 -20.19 -14.49 -6.94
C LEU A 6 -21.41 -14.62 -7.88
N GLN A 7 -22.44 -13.80 -7.68
CA GLN A 7 -23.68 -13.86 -8.47
C GLN A 7 -23.63 -13.00 -9.72
N HIS A 8 -22.95 -11.85 -9.66
CA HIS A 8 -23.04 -10.81 -10.69
C HIS A 8 -21.70 -10.37 -11.27
N ASP A 9 -20.56 -10.62 -10.61
CA ASP A 9 -19.25 -10.11 -11.04
C ASP A 9 -18.08 -11.05 -10.70
N ARG A 10 -18.08 -12.23 -11.32
CA ARG A 10 -17.04 -13.25 -11.08
C ARG A 10 -15.66 -12.83 -11.61
N VAL A 11 -15.62 -12.06 -12.69
CA VAL A 11 -14.37 -11.54 -13.25
C VAL A 11 -13.78 -10.51 -12.30
N GLY A 12 -14.57 -9.56 -11.80
CA GLY A 12 -14.12 -8.62 -10.77
C GLY A 12 -13.64 -9.32 -9.50
N ALA A 13 -14.31 -10.42 -9.09
CA ALA A 13 -13.87 -11.25 -7.96
C ALA A 13 -12.45 -11.81 -8.16
N GLN A 14 -12.14 -12.31 -9.36
CA GLN A 14 -10.83 -12.85 -9.70
C GLN A 14 -9.77 -11.75 -9.77
N THR A 15 -10.07 -10.64 -10.42
CA THR A 15 -9.17 -9.47 -10.52
C THR A 15 -8.81 -8.95 -9.13
N LEU A 16 -9.79 -8.83 -8.23
CA LEU A 16 -9.56 -8.42 -6.86
C LEU A 16 -8.67 -9.41 -6.10
N GLY A 17 -8.92 -10.71 -6.25
CA GLY A 17 -8.08 -11.75 -5.65
C GLY A 17 -6.62 -11.64 -6.08
N LEU A 18 -6.37 -11.47 -7.37
CA LEU A 18 -5.02 -11.27 -7.92
C LEU A 18 -4.37 -9.99 -7.39
N ALA A 19 -5.11 -8.89 -7.33
CA ALA A 19 -4.60 -7.62 -6.81
C ALA A 19 -4.22 -7.73 -5.32
N LEU A 20 -5.04 -8.39 -4.51
CA LEU A 20 -4.74 -8.64 -3.10
C LEU A 20 -3.51 -9.53 -2.93
N GLN A 21 -3.40 -10.59 -3.74
CA GLN A 21 -2.24 -11.48 -3.70
C GLN A 21 -0.94 -10.74 -4.08
N ALA A 22 -0.98 -9.91 -5.11
CA ALA A 22 0.14 -9.09 -5.53
C ALA A 22 0.56 -8.10 -4.44
N ALA A 23 -0.41 -7.38 -3.87
CA ALA A 23 -0.14 -6.43 -2.78
C ALA A 23 0.46 -7.11 -1.55
N ALA A 24 -0.10 -8.25 -1.12
CA ALA A 24 0.41 -9.01 0.02
C ALA A 24 1.84 -9.54 -0.19
N SER A 25 2.25 -9.76 -1.44
CA SER A 25 3.58 -10.26 -1.78
C SER A 25 4.61 -9.14 -1.95
N ASN A 26 4.18 -7.97 -2.42
CA ASN A 26 5.08 -6.91 -2.90
C ASN A 26 5.12 -5.68 -1.98
N VAL A 27 4.05 -5.43 -1.21
CA VAL A 27 4.03 -4.30 -0.28
C VAL A 27 4.86 -4.66 0.95
N GLY A 28 5.90 -3.88 1.19
CA GLY A 28 6.73 -3.94 2.37
C GLY A 28 6.68 -2.63 3.14
N HIS A 29 7.75 -2.39 3.90
CA HIS A 29 7.90 -1.18 4.70
C HIS A 29 9.07 -0.35 4.20
N CYS A 30 8.89 0.97 4.18
CA CYS A 30 9.95 1.92 3.87
C CYS A 30 11.06 1.83 4.92
N GLN A 31 12.32 1.72 4.47
CA GLN A 31 13.49 1.61 5.35
C GLN A 31 13.71 2.84 6.28
N ARG A 32 13.08 3.98 5.98
CA ARG A 32 13.23 5.24 6.73
C ARG A 32 12.11 5.55 7.71
N CYS A 33 10.85 5.51 7.25
CA CYS A 33 9.70 5.92 8.06
C CYS A 33 8.72 4.78 8.37
N HIS A 34 9.03 3.54 7.94
CA HIS A 34 8.19 2.36 8.18
C HIS A 34 6.75 2.46 7.63
N THR A 35 6.46 3.37 6.69
CA THR A 35 5.19 3.37 5.94
C THR A 35 5.14 2.25 4.91
N PHE A 36 3.96 1.90 4.42
CA PHE A 36 3.80 0.90 3.38
C PHE A 36 4.29 1.41 2.02
N THR A 37 5.06 0.58 1.32
CA THR A 37 5.56 0.88 -0.02
C THR A 37 6.08 -0.38 -0.71
N GLU A 38 6.05 -0.40 -2.03
CA GLU A 38 6.69 -1.45 -2.86
C GLU A 38 8.17 -1.13 -3.17
N ALA A 39 8.65 0.05 -2.80
CA ALA A 39 10.02 0.48 -3.01
C ALA A 39 10.83 0.41 -1.69
N PRO A 40 12.17 0.32 -1.73
CA PRO A 40 12.98 0.36 -0.50
C PRO A 40 12.78 1.63 0.34
N VAL A 41 12.51 2.75 -0.33
CA VAL A 41 12.22 4.05 0.30
C VAL A 41 10.96 4.64 -0.35
N CYS A 42 10.00 5.08 0.47
CA CYS A 42 8.75 5.64 -0.02
C CYS A 42 8.94 6.99 -0.72
N LYS A 43 7.96 7.37 -1.56
CA LYS A 43 7.97 8.64 -2.29
C LYS A 43 8.12 9.86 -1.36
N THR A 44 7.45 9.84 -0.21
CA THR A 44 7.50 10.89 0.81
C THR A 44 8.88 11.07 1.43
N CYS A 45 9.67 10.01 1.55
CA CYS A 45 11.04 10.09 2.05
C CYS A 45 12.03 10.51 0.94
N LEU A 46 11.79 10.11 -0.31
CA LEU A 46 12.62 10.50 -1.45
C LEU A 46 12.44 11.94 -1.91
N ASP A 47 11.29 12.56 -1.59
CA ASP A 47 10.98 13.92 -1.97
C ASP A 47 11.94 14.93 -1.33
N THR A 48 12.77 15.57 -2.17
CA THR A 48 13.76 16.57 -1.77
C THR A 48 13.17 17.94 -1.46
N SER A 49 11.89 18.18 -1.78
CA SER A 49 11.21 19.43 -1.42
C SER A 49 10.79 19.48 0.05
N ARG A 50 10.79 18.33 0.73
CA ARG A 50 10.41 18.22 2.14
C ARG A 50 11.58 18.57 3.06
N ASP A 51 11.28 19.23 4.16
CA ASP A 51 12.27 19.48 5.21
C ASP A 51 12.61 18.17 5.93
N ALA A 52 13.84 17.68 5.73
CA ALA A 52 14.33 16.46 6.34
C ALA A 52 14.55 16.55 7.87
N ARG A 53 14.48 17.75 8.46
CA ARG A 53 14.62 17.97 9.91
C ARG A 53 13.29 17.88 10.66
N LEU A 54 12.16 17.84 9.95
CA LEU A 54 10.82 17.80 10.53
C LEU A 54 10.19 16.41 10.33
N LEU A 55 9.86 15.76 11.45
CA LEU A 55 9.21 14.45 11.47
C LEU A 55 7.81 14.55 12.06
N CYS A 56 6.84 13.93 11.37
CA CYS A 56 5.49 13.72 11.88
C CYS A 56 5.37 12.26 12.30
N VAL A 57 5.30 12.01 13.60
CA VAL A 57 5.15 10.67 14.17
C VAL A 57 3.67 10.36 14.27
N VAL A 58 3.27 9.22 13.71
CA VAL A 58 1.88 8.75 13.67
C VAL A 58 1.82 7.31 14.19
N GLU A 59 0.68 6.92 14.75
CA GLU A 59 0.45 5.56 15.24
C GLU A 59 0.22 4.57 14.09
N SER A 60 -0.52 4.99 13.06
CA SER A 60 -0.82 4.21 11.87
C SER A 60 -0.51 5.00 10.59
N PRO A 61 -0.22 4.30 9.47
CA PRO A 61 -0.01 4.93 8.17
C PRO A 61 -1.28 5.53 7.54
N ALA A 62 -2.43 5.44 8.20
CA ALA A 62 -3.74 5.96 7.80
C ALA A 62 -4.41 6.66 8.98
#